data_AF-H7EL30-F1
#
_entry.id   AF-H7EL30-F1
#
_cell.length_a   1.000
_cell.length_b   1.000
_cell.length_c   1.000
_cell.angle_alpha   90.00
_cell.angle_beta   90.00
_cell.angle_gamma   90.00
#
_symmetry.space_group_name_H-M   'P 1'
#
loop_
_entity.id
_entity.type
_entity.pdbx_description
1 polymer ?
#
loop_
_entity_poly.entity_id
_entity_poly.type
_entity_poly.pdbx_seq_one_letter_code
_entity_poly.pdbx_strand_id
1 'polypeptide(L)'
;MLNLLQHPLFPERSRRESKHRPRNKLGMTMKRKANEQHFFIADTHFGDERILRYENRPFLSVDKMNSEIIKRWNERGKKFLVKGNHDTKSNEHYRRAGFCEVYDLPVIFQNFWLLSHEPLYVCQNMPYANIFGHVHANPIYKDFSEQSFCVSVERINYTPVSFDEIKRVIAEEKTK
;
A
#
# COMPACT_ATOMS: atom_id res chain seq x y z
N MET A 1 11.66 3.15 0.10
CA MET A 1 10.72 3.02 1.24
C MET A 1 9.42 2.42 0.75
N LEU A 2 8.95 1.25 1.23
CA LEU A 2 7.60 0.72 0.97
C LEU A 2 6.71 0.93 2.20
N ASN A 3 5.51 1.46 2.01
CA ASN A 3 4.64 1.87 3.09
C ASN A 3 3.25 1.26 2.98
N LEU A 4 2.76 0.75 4.11
CA LEU A 4 1.46 0.12 4.28
C LEU A 4 0.59 1.00 5.19
N LEU A 5 -0.65 1.29 4.78
CA LEU A 5 -1.60 2.17 5.49
C LEU A 5 -2.87 1.39 5.91
N GLN A 6 -3.49 1.69 7.06
CA GLN A 6 -4.77 1.06 7.52
C GLN A 6 -5.92 2.07 7.85
N HIS A 7 -7.10 1.83 7.26
CA HIS A 7 -8.52 2.24 7.50
C HIS A 7 -8.97 3.74 7.40
N PRO A 8 -10.21 4.05 6.88
CA PRO A 8 -10.88 5.37 6.95
C PRO A 8 -11.73 5.63 8.22
N LEU A 9 -11.86 6.90 8.65
CA LEU A 9 -12.81 7.36 9.67
C LEU A 9 -13.96 8.12 8.99
N PHE A 10 -15.19 7.59 8.92
CA PHE A 10 -16.45 8.38 8.86
C PHE A 10 -17.67 7.53 9.28
N PRO A 11 -18.72 8.15 9.87
CA PRO A 11 -19.90 7.46 10.38
C PRO A 11 -20.95 7.20 9.27
N GLU A 12 -21.54 6.01 9.25
CA GLU A 12 -22.67 5.71 8.35
C GLU A 12 -23.91 6.54 8.72
N ARG A 13 -24.58 7.08 7.69
CA ARG A 13 -25.89 7.75 7.82
C ARG A 13 -26.96 6.72 8.18
N SER A 14 -27.77 7.03 9.21
CA SER A 14 -28.89 6.22 9.67
C SER A 14 -29.94 5.99 8.58
N ARG A 15 -30.13 4.74 8.14
CA ARG A 15 -31.36 4.33 7.44
C ARG A 15 -32.36 3.78 8.45
N ARG A 16 -33.58 4.33 8.42
CA ARG A 16 -34.72 4.00 9.28
C ARG A 16 -35.13 2.53 9.10
N GLU A 17 -35.30 1.82 10.21
CA GLU A 17 -35.83 0.45 10.25
C GLU A 17 -37.35 0.42 9.98
N SER A 18 -37.81 -0.54 9.18
CA SER A 18 -39.21 -0.96 9.14
C SER A 18 -39.32 -2.37 9.73
N LYS A 19 -40.31 -2.56 10.60
CA LYS A 19 -40.49 -3.75 11.44
C LYS A 19 -41.12 -4.90 10.65
N HIS A 20 -40.38 -6.00 10.50
CA HIS A 20 -40.96 -7.33 10.28
C HIS A 20 -40.06 -8.41 10.88
N ARG A 21 -40.60 -9.24 11.80
CA ARG A 21 -39.96 -10.48 12.27
C ARG A 21 -40.38 -11.61 11.31
N PRO A 22 -39.49 -12.58 11.02
CA PRO A 22 -39.61 -13.84 11.78
C PRO A 22 -38.30 -14.63 12.04
N ARG A 23 -38.42 -15.46 13.09
CA ARG A 23 -37.87 -16.81 13.36
C ARG A 23 -36.35 -17.04 13.43
N ASN A 24 -36.00 -17.67 14.56
CA ASN A 24 -34.72 -18.24 14.94
C ASN A 24 -33.95 -18.90 13.79
N LYS A 25 -32.78 -18.34 13.47
CA LYS A 25 -31.60 -19.10 13.07
C LYS A 25 -30.57 -18.90 14.17
N LEU A 26 -30.05 -20.00 14.73
CA LEU A 26 -28.74 -20.02 15.36
C LEU A 26 -27.73 -19.62 14.28
N GLY A 27 -27.53 -18.32 14.10
CA GLY A 27 -26.40 -17.77 13.39
C GLY A 27 -25.47 -17.24 14.44
N MET A 28 -24.33 -17.90 14.67
CA MET A 28 -23.16 -17.21 15.22
C MET A 28 -22.99 -15.97 14.34
N THR A 29 -23.36 -14.82 14.89
CA THR A 29 -23.18 -13.56 14.19
C THR A 29 -21.68 -13.31 14.25
N MET A 30 -20.96 -13.78 13.23
CA MET A 30 -19.64 -13.31 12.90
C MET A 30 -19.79 -11.80 12.81
N LYS A 31 -19.43 -11.08 13.87
CA LYS A 31 -19.29 -9.63 13.82
C LYS A 31 -18.35 -9.40 12.65
N ARG A 32 -18.86 -8.86 11.54
CA ARG A 32 -18.02 -8.41 10.44
C ARG A 32 -17.01 -7.46 11.08
N LYS A 33 -15.74 -7.88 11.12
CA LYS A 33 -14.65 -6.99 11.47
C LYS A 33 -14.83 -5.76 10.58
N ALA A 34 -14.74 -4.55 11.14
CA ALA A 34 -14.76 -3.33 10.35
C ALA A 34 -13.78 -3.52 9.18
N ASN A 35 -14.19 -3.10 7.98
CA ASN A 35 -13.50 -3.41 6.74
C ASN A 35 -12.13 -2.70 6.72
N GLU A 36 -11.11 -3.34 7.31
CA GLU A 36 -9.73 -2.88 7.33
C GLU A 36 -9.23 -2.75 5.89
N GLN A 37 -9.31 -1.54 5.35
CA GLN A 37 -8.75 -1.20 4.05
C GLN A 37 -7.27 -0.91 4.21
N HIS A 38 -6.45 -1.66 3.47
CA HIS A 38 -5.01 -1.44 3.39
C HIS A 38 -4.65 -0.67 2.12
N PHE A 39 -3.71 0.26 2.21
CA PHE A 39 -3.16 0.96 1.05
C PHE A 39 -1.65 0.85 0.99
N PHE A 40 -1.11 0.86 -0.22
CA PHE A 40 0.30 0.65 -0.48
C PHE A 40 0.87 1.78 -1.34
N ILE A 41 2.08 2.21 -0.98
CA ILE A 41 2.84 3.23 -1.70
C ILE A 41 4.32 3.04 -1.42
N ALA A 42 5.17 3.17 -2.43
CA ALA A 42 6.61 3.09 -2.29
C ALA A 42 7.34 4.25 -2.97
N ASP A 43 8.58 4.46 -2.55
CA ASP A 43 9.57 5.33 -3.20
C ASP A 43 9.17 6.80 -3.20
N THR A 44 8.64 7.26 -2.07
CA THR A 44 8.30 8.67 -1.89
C THR A 44 9.52 9.58 -1.99
N HIS A 45 10.71 9.11 -1.58
CA HIS A 45 11.98 9.85 -1.57
C HIS A 45 11.82 11.27 -1.02
N PHE A 46 11.24 11.35 0.17
CA PHE A 46 11.01 12.63 0.84
C PHE A 46 12.31 13.41 1.00
N GLY A 47 12.31 14.65 0.50
CA GLY A 47 13.45 15.57 0.69
C GLY A 47 14.65 15.33 -0.23
N ASP A 48 14.61 14.40 -1.19
CA ASP A 48 15.71 14.25 -2.16
C ASP A 48 15.49 15.15 -3.39
N GLU A 49 16.23 16.24 -3.50
CA GLU A 49 16.18 17.16 -4.66
C GLU A 49 16.67 16.53 -5.96
N ARG A 50 17.52 15.51 -5.88
CA ARG A 50 18.06 14.86 -7.06
C ARG A 50 17.01 13.97 -7.71
N ILE A 51 16.05 13.45 -6.94
CA ILE A 51 15.01 12.56 -7.47
C ILE A 51 14.12 13.24 -8.49
N LEU A 52 13.90 14.56 -8.37
CA LEU A 52 13.13 15.32 -9.37
C LEU A 52 13.78 15.28 -10.75
N ARG A 53 15.12 15.33 -10.79
CA ARG A 53 15.90 15.33 -12.02
C ARG A 53 16.08 13.92 -12.58
N TYR A 54 16.38 12.95 -11.72
CA TYR A 54 16.68 11.58 -12.16
C TYR A 54 15.42 10.81 -12.59
N GLU A 55 14.29 11.00 -11.91
CA GLU A 55 13.04 10.26 -12.19
C GLU A 55 12.03 11.10 -13.00
N ASN A 56 12.44 12.26 -13.53
CA ASN A 56 11.61 13.16 -14.32
C ASN A 56 10.21 13.42 -13.69
N ARG A 57 10.19 13.63 -12.37
CA ARG A 57 8.92 13.74 -11.62
C ARG A 57 8.18 15.02 -12.01
N PRO A 58 6.84 15.01 -12.09
CA PRO A 58 6.04 16.14 -12.57
C PRO A 58 5.82 17.22 -11.48
N PHE A 59 6.84 17.56 -10.71
CA PHE A 59 6.78 18.59 -9.66
C PHE A 59 7.79 19.69 -9.90
N LEU A 60 7.35 20.93 -9.66
CA LEU A 60 8.19 22.12 -9.82
C LEU A 60 9.29 22.23 -8.74
N SER A 61 9.08 21.63 -7.57
CA SER A 61 10.04 21.66 -6.45
C SER A 61 9.83 20.49 -5.50
N VAL A 62 10.83 20.21 -4.65
CA VAL A 62 10.76 19.17 -3.62
C VAL A 62 9.68 19.49 -2.61
N ASP A 63 9.51 20.75 -2.25
CA ASP A 63 8.45 21.17 -1.32
C ASP A 63 7.06 20.87 -1.89
N LYS A 64 6.83 21.10 -3.18
CA LYS A 64 5.56 20.78 -3.84
C LYS A 64 5.33 19.28 -3.89
N MET A 65 6.35 18.50 -4.26
CA MET A 65 6.29 17.04 -4.26
C MET A 65 5.98 16.48 -2.85
N ASN A 66 6.76 16.89 -1.86
CA ASN A 66 6.59 16.48 -0.47
C ASN A 66 5.20 16.84 0.02
N SER A 67 4.74 18.09 -0.21
CA SER A 67 3.43 18.55 0.24
C SER A 67 2.29 17.72 -0.36
N GLU A 68 2.36 17.39 -1.65
CA GLU A 68 1.32 16.59 -2.31
C GLU A 68 1.30 15.14 -1.81
N ILE A 69 2.47 14.51 -1.70
CA ILE A 69 2.58 13.14 -1.18
C ILE A 69 2.13 13.09 0.28
N ILE A 70 2.60 14.03 1.12
CA ILE A 70 2.24 14.13 2.54
C ILE A 70 0.74 14.36 2.69
N LYS A 71 0.12 15.22 1.88
CA LYS A 71 -1.33 15.46 1.93
C LYS A 71 -2.11 14.16 1.69
N ARG A 72 -1.85 13.47 0.57
CA ARG A 72 -2.52 12.20 0.22
C ARG A 72 -2.25 11.09 1.22
N TRP A 73 -1.07 11.13 1.84
CA TRP A 73 -0.63 10.19 2.85
C TRP A 73 -1.28 10.42 4.22
N ASN A 74 -1.36 11.67 4.66
CA ASN A 74 -1.92 12.06 5.96
C ASN A 74 -3.45 11.98 6.00
N GLU A 75 -4.11 11.99 4.84
CA GLU A 75 -5.52 11.61 4.73
C GLU A 75 -5.80 10.17 5.19
N ARG A 76 -4.77 9.36 5.49
CA ARG A 76 -4.88 7.93 5.81
C ARG A 76 -4.28 7.57 7.18
N GLY A 77 -4.81 6.50 7.77
CA GLY A 77 -4.63 6.09 9.17
C GLY A 77 -3.23 5.59 9.58
N LYS A 78 -3.16 4.44 10.25
CA LYS A 78 -1.88 3.91 10.80
C LYS A 78 -0.89 3.63 9.67
N LYS A 79 0.39 3.92 9.93
CA LYS A 79 1.47 3.85 8.93
C LYS A 79 2.46 2.76 9.33
N PHE A 80 2.79 1.89 8.39
CA PHE A 80 3.75 0.80 8.58
C PHE A 80 4.81 0.94 7.49
N LEU A 81 6.06 0.63 7.84
CA LEU A 81 7.21 0.82 6.97
C LEU A 81 7.93 -0.52 6.75
N VAL A 82 8.10 -0.92 5.50
CA VAL A 82 9.11 -1.89 5.06
C VAL A 82 10.27 -1.10 4.45
N LYS A 83 11.43 -1.17 5.11
CA LYS A 83 12.59 -0.35 4.76
C LYS A 83 13.15 -0.71 3.38
N GLY A 84 13.55 0.33 2.66
CA GLY A 84 14.36 0.20 1.45
C GLY A 84 15.84 0.44 1.72
N ASN A 85 16.64 0.28 0.68
CA ASN A 85 18.10 0.45 0.71
C ASN A 85 18.55 1.85 1.17
N HIS A 86 17.73 2.89 0.93
CA HIS A 86 18.01 4.25 1.38
C HIS A 86 17.59 4.54 2.84
N ASP A 87 16.84 3.64 3.48
CA ASP A 87 16.32 3.84 4.82
C ASP A 87 17.36 3.43 5.88
N THR A 88 18.46 4.16 6.00
CA THR A 88 19.63 3.76 6.84
C THR A 88 19.49 4.05 8.34
N LYS A 89 18.49 4.83 8.76
CA LYS A 89 18.26 5.16 10.18
C LYS A 89 17.69 3.97 10.96
N SER A 90 17.76 4.06 12.29
CA SER A 90 17.20 3.03 13.18
C SER A 90 15.67 2.97 13.11
N ASN A 91 15.09 1.82 13.41
CA ASN A 91 13.62 1.68 13.41
C ASN A 91 12.95 2.67 14.39
N GLU A 92 13.61 2.98 15.50
CA GLU A 92 13.15 3.98 16.47
C GLU A 92 13.13 5.42 15.92
N HIS A 93 14.01 5.74 14.97
CA HIS A 93 13.96 7.03 14.29
C HIS A 93 12.65 7.17 13.49
N TYR A 94 12.29 6.14 12.72
CA TYR A 94 11.07 6.14 11.93
C TYR A 94 9.81 6.02 12.79
N ARG A 95 9.84 5.24 13.88
CA ARG A 95 8.71 5.21 14.82
C ARG A 95 8.42 6.57 15.43
N ARG A 96 9.45 7.31 15.85
CA ARG A 96 9.33 8.70 16.30
C ARG A 96 8.81 9.65 15.23
N ALA A 97 9.01 9.34 13.95
CA ALA A 97 8.45 10.08 12.83
C ALA A 97 6.97 9.74 12.53
N GLY A 98 6.35 8.82 13.29
CA GLY A 98 4.92 8.51 13.20
C GLY A 98 4.58 7.17 12.52
N PHE A 99 5.56 6.34 12.19
CA PHE A 99 5.33 4.96 11.77
C PHE A 99 5.00 4.08 12.98
N CYS A 100 3.90 3.33 12.93
CA CYS A 100 3.50 2.40 13.98
C CYS A 100 4.49 1.24 14.09
N GLU A 101 4.88 0.66 12.95
CA GLU A 101 5.90 -0.39 12.89
C GLU A 101 6.81 -0.21 11.69
N VAL A 102 8.03 -0.75 11.85
CA VAL A 102 9.13 -0.61 10.91
C VAL A 102 9.84 -1.95 10.81
N TYR A 103 9.95 -2.46 9.60
CA TYR A 103 10.53 -3.76 9.28
C TYR A 103 11.77 -3.57 8.41
N ASP A 104 12.89 -4.15 8.84
CA ASP A 104 14.15 -4.13 8.06
C ASP A 104 14.14 -5.10 6.87
N LEU A 105 13.26 -6.11 6.93
CA LEU A 105 13.20 -7.20 5.95
C LEU A 105 11.79 -7.31 5.35
N PRO A 106 11.66 -8.00 4.19
CA PRO A 106 10.36 -8.30 3.61
C PRO A 106 9.41 -8.99 4.59
N VAL A 107 8.11 -8.68 4.47
CA VAL A 107 7.07 -9.15 5.38
C VAL A 107 6.03 -9.96 4.62
N ILE A 108 5.61 -11.09 5.20
CA ILE A 108 4.43 -11.82 4.73
C ILE A 108 3.19 -11.15 5.34
N PHE A 109 2.31 -10.68 4.47
CA PHE A 109 1.07 -10.00 4.78
C PHE A 109 -0.12 -10.82 4.27
N GLN A 110 -1.19 -10.91 5.08
CA GLN A 110 -2.42 -11.66 4.76
C GLN A 110 -2.15 -12.99 4.04
N ASN A 111 -1.37 -13.85 4.70
CA ASN A 111 -0.97 -15.20 4.29
C ASN A 111 0.00 -15.28 3.12
N PHE A 112 -0.36 -14.73 1.96
CA PHE A 112 0.32 -15.00 0.70
C PHE A 112 0.95 -13.76 0.03
N TRP A 113 0.91 -12.59 0.68
CA TRP A 113 1.42 -11.36 0.07
C TRP A 113 2.78 -10.98 0.63
N LEU A 114 3.80 -11.01 -0.20
CA LEU A 114 5.15 -10.55 0.14
C LEU A 114 5.21 -9.04 -0.06
N LEU A 115 5.51 -8.31 1.01
CA LEU A 115 5.79 -6.88 0.98
C LEU A 115 7.31 -6.69 1.02
N SER A 116 7.89 -6.10 -0.01
CA SER A 116 9.33 -5.86 -0.11
C SER A 116 9.62 -4.50 -0.74
N HIS A 117 10.76 -3.90 -0.43
CA HIS A 117 11.17 -2.71 -1.18
C HIS A 117 11.56 -3.07 -2.61
N GLU A 118 12.47 -4.03 -2.77
CA GLU A 118 12.92 -4.54 -4.08
C GLU A 118 12.00 -5.66 -4.60
N PRO A 119 11.90 -5.84 -5.94
CA PRO A 119 11.19 -6.98 -6.50
C PRO A 119 11.77 -8.30 -6.00
N LEU A 120 10.92 -9.17 -5.45
CA LEU A 120 11.30 -10.53 -5.12
C LEU A 120 10.90 -11.47 -6.25
N TYR A 121 11.77 -12.44 -6.55
CA TYR A 121 11.40 -13.51 -7.47
C TYR A 121 10.29 -14.36 -6.87
N VAL A 122 9.18 -14.48 -7.60
CA VAL A 122 8.06 -15.36 -7.27
C VAL A 122 7.83 -16.27 -8.46
N CYS A 123 7.81 -17.58 -8.21
CA CYS A 123 7.51 -18.58 -9.22
C CYS A 123 5.99 -18.79 -9.32
N GLN A 124 5.47 -18.97 -10.54
CA GLN A 124 4.05 -19.23 -10.81
C GLN A 124 3.46 -20.42 -10.04
N ASN A 125 4.29 -21.38 -9.66
CA ASN A 125 3.86 -22.55 -8.88
C ASN A 125 3.76 -22.28 -7.37
N MET A 126 4.18 -21.11 -6.90
CA MET A 126 4.08 -20.70 -5.50
C MET A 126 2.77 -19.94 -5.24
N PRO A 127 2.19 -20.04 -4.03
CA PRO A 127 0.96 -19.33 -3.71
C PRO A 127 1.17 -17.83 -3.48
N TYR A 128 2.42 -17.36 -3.45
CA TYR A 128 2.74 -15.99 -3.09
C TYR A 128 2.49 -15.01 -4.22
N ALA A 129 2.22 -13.76 -3.85
CA ALA A 129 2.27 -12.60 -4.73
C ALA A 129 3.12 -11.51 -4.07
N ASN A 130 3.85 -10.72 -4.87
CA ASN A 130 4.76 -9.70 -4.35
C ASN A 130 4.29 -8.28 -4.67
N ILE A 131 4.11 -7.47 -3.63
CA ILE A 131 3.92 -6.02 -3.74
C ILE A 131 5.27 -5.36 -3.45
N PHE A 132 5.78 -4.61 -4.42
CA PHE A 132 7.14 -4.09 -4.39
C PHE A 132 7.23 -2.65 -4.89
N GLY A 133 8.35 -1.98 -4.60
CA GLY A 133 8.69 -0.65 -5.12
C GLY A 133 10.02 -0.70 -5.87
N HIS A 134 10.94 0.20 -5.52
CA HIS A 134 12.34 0.31 -5.95
C HIS A 134 12.57 0.59 -7.44
N VAL A 135 11.71 0.10 -8.34
CA VAL A 135 11.93 0.14 -9.79
C VAL A 135 11.52 1.46 -10.44
N HIS A 136 10.90 2.38 -9.68
CA HIS A 136 10.51 3.71 -10.16
C HIS A 136 9.82 3.69 -11.53
N ALA A 137 10.16 4.61 -12.45
CA ALA A 137 9.62 4.67 -13.81
C ALA A 137 10.37 3.76 -14.81
N ASN A 138 11.22 2.83 -14.35
CA ASN A 138 12.04 2.01 -15.25
C ASN A 138 11.17 1.14 -16.18
N PRO A 139 11.22 1.33 -17.51
CA PRO A 139 10.33 0.67 -18.46
C PRO A 139 10.59 -0.83 -18.61
N ILE A 140 11.72 -1.35 -18.11
CA ILE A 140 12.04 -2.79 -18.15
C ILE A 140 11.09 -3.60 -17.27
N TYR A 141 10.63 -3.01 -16.16
CA TYR A 141 9.72 -3.66 -15.24
C TYR A 141 8.26 -3.39 -15.64
N LYS A 142 7.43 -4.42 -15.58
CA LYS A 142 5.98 -4.27 -15.70
C LYS A 142 5.39 -3.63 -14.43
N ASP A 143 4.32 -2.87 -14.59
CA ASP A 143 3.58 -2.31 -13.45
C ASP A 143 2.94 -3.41 -12.60
N PHE A 144 2.45 -4.47 -13.23
CA PHE A 144 1.91 -5.65 -12.57
C PHE A 144 2.06 -6.90 -13.45
N SER A 145 1.87 -8.05 -12.84
CA SER A 145 1.79 -9.37 -13.47
C SER A 145 0.73 -10.22 -12.76
N GLU A 146 0.60 -11.48 -13.15
CA GLU A 146 -0.23 -12.47 -12.46
C GLU A 146 0.14 -12.69 -10.98
N GLN A 147 1.32 -12.28 -10.52
CA GLN A 147 1.79 -12.50 -9.15
C GLN A 147 2.54 -11.31 -8.55
N SER A 148 2.54 -10.16 -9.21
CA SER A 148 3.27 -9.01 -8.68
C SER A 148 2.60 -7.69 -9.01
N PHE A 149 2.84 -6.69 -8.16
CA PHE A 149 2.32 -5.34 -8.35
C PHE A 149 3.35 -4.33 -7.85
N CYS A 150 3.70 -3.38 -8.70
CA CYS A 150 4.60 -2.29 -8.36
C CYS A 150 3.84 -1.09 -7.80
N VAL A 151 4.25 -0.60 -6.64
CA VAL A 151 3.66 0.54 -5.95
C VAL A 151 4.60 1.74 -5.85
N SER A 152 5.64 1.81 -6.69
CA SER A 152 6.46 3.02 -6.84
C SER A 152 5.57 4.21 -7.19
N VAL A 153 5.78 5.36 -6.53
CA VAL A 153 4.91 6.55 -6.68
C VAL A 153 4.72 6.98 -8.14
N GLU A 154 5.72 6.80 -8.98
CA GLU A 154 5.70 7.14 -10.41
C GLU A 154 4.69 6.29 -11.19
N ARG A 155 4.46 5.04 -10.78
CA ARG A 155 3.55 4.10 -11.45
C ARG A 155 2.11 4.20 -10.97
N ILE A 156 1.92 4.70 -9.76
CA ILE A 156 0.59 4.81 -9.12
C ILE A 156 0.08 6.26 -9.06
N ASN A 157 0.63 7.13 -9.92
CA ASN A 157 0.27 8.54 -10.01
C ASN A 157 0.28 9.24 -8.63
N TYR A 158 1.32 8.96 -7.84
CA TYR A 158 1.54 9.52 -6.51
C TYR A 158 0.35 9.33 -5.55
N THR A 159 -0.44 8.27 -5.74
CA THR A 159 -1.63 7.98 -4.93
C THR A 159 -1.53 6.57 -4.35
N PRO A 160 -1.64 6.40 -3.02
CA PRO A 160 -1.66 5.06 -2.43
C PRO A 160 -2.75 4.18 -3.03
N VAL A 161 -2.39 2.97 -3.47
CA VAL A 161 -3.30 2.01 -4.11
C VAL A 161 -3.90 1.10 -3.06
N SER A 162 -5.20 0.81 -3.15
CA SER A 162 -5.88 -0.07 -2.19
C SER A 162 -5.52 -1.53 -2.41
N PHE A 163 -5.56 -2.32 -1.34
CA PHE A 163 -5.32 -3.76 -1.45
C PHE A 163 -6.35 -4.48 -2.32
N ASP A 164 -7.61 -4.03 -2.28
CA ASP A 164 -8.68 -4.59 -3.09
C ASP A 164 -8.47 -4.29 -4.58
N GLU A 165 -7.94 -3.11 -4.91
CA GLU A 165 -7.51 -2.76 -6.26
C GLU A 165 -6.41 -3.70 -6.75
N ILE A 166 -5.35 -3.89 -5.96
CA ILE A 166 -4.22 -4.76 -6.30
C ILE A 166 -4.70 -6.20 -6.55
N LYS A 167 -5.54 -6.74 -5.64
CA LYS A 167 -6.14 -8.07 -5.81
C LYS A 167 -6.96 -8.18 -7.09
N ARG A 168 -7.76 -7.15 -7.41
CA ARG A 168 -8.59 -7.14 -8.61
C ARG A 168 -7.74 -7.16 -9.88
N VAL A 169 -6.77 -6.26 -9.98
CA VAL A 169 -5.88 -6.16 -11.16
C VAL A 169 -5.11 -7.46 -11.38
N ILE A 170 -4.53 -8.04 -10.31
CA ILE A 170 -3.81 -9.32 -10.42
C ILE A 170 -4.75 -10.46 -10.84
N ALA A 171 -5.98 -10.49 -10.32
CA ALA A 171 -6.94 -11.52 -10.68
C ALA A 171 -7.38 -11.42 -12.15
N GLU A 172 -7.60 -10.20 -12.66
CA GLU A 172 -7.92 -9.95 -14.06
C GLU A 172 -6.74 -10.34 -14.98
N GLU A 173 -5.50 -10.06 -14.58
CA GLU A 173 -4.31 -10.43 -15.36
C GLU A 173 -4.16 -11.95 -15.49
N LYS A 174 -4.47 -12.73 -14.44
CA LYS A 174 -4.48 -14.22 -14.49
C LYS A 174 -5.49 -14.82 -15.45
N THR A 175 -6.49 -14.04 -15.87
CA THR A 175 -7.57 -14.54 -16.75
C THR A 175 -7.34 -14.24 -18.22
N LYS A 176 -6.26 -13.53 -18.55
CA LYS A 176 -5.83 -13.27 -19.93
C LYS A 176 -5.00 -14.43 -20.47
#